data_AF-A0A7K1TS16-F1
#
_entry.id   AF-A0A7K1TS16-F1
#
_cell.length_a   1.000
_cell.length_b   1.000
_cell.length_c   1.000
_cell.angle_alpha   90.00
_cell.angle_beta   90.00
_cell.angle_gamma   90.00
#
_symmetry.space_group_name_H-M   'P 1'
#
loop_
_entity.id
_entity.type
_entity.pdbx_description
1 polymer ?
#
loop_
_entity_poly.entity_id
_entity_poly.type
_entity_poly.pdbx_seq_one_letter_code
_entity_poly.pdbx_strand_id
1 'polypeptide(L)'
;MPSSGERLRQVQAAHRHCNFERMIAYLAVHPCSDCGEPDPVVLDFDHLPEFEKRFEITRAVGASTRSWKSIEQEIAKCEVVCANCHRRRTAARGDHRKHMLAEGREVPAIIVTVPPRRPVPHGGGAKGRRGCDCHPCRERRAQYNREWRAARRHDDSDR
;
A
#
# COMPACT_ATOMS: atom_id res chain seq x y z
N MET A 1 1.89 -0.26 41.54
CA MET A 1 1.04 -1.08 40.64
C MET A 1 1.03 -0.42 39.27
N PRO A 2 1.28 -1.15 38.16
CA PRO A 2 1.25 -0.57 36.83
C PRO A 2 -0.14 -0.05 36.47
N SER A 3 -0.18 1.10 35.83
CA SER A 3 -1.39 1.71 35.27
C SER A 3 -2.08 0.79 34.27
N SER A 4 -3.36 1.00 34.01
CA SER A 4 -4.11 0.22 33.01
C SER A 4 -3.46 0.30 31.62
N GLY A 5 -2.89 1.45 31.26
CA GLY A 5 -2.16 1.63 29.99
C GLY A 5 -0.84 0.87 29.93
N GLU A 6 -0.09 0.81 31.04
CA GLU A 6 1.15 0.02 31.13
C GLU A 6 0.88 -1.48 31.04
N ARG A 7 -0.16 -1.95 31.73
CA ARG A 7 -0.62 -3.35 31.64
C ARG A 7 -1.01 -3.73 30.21
N LEU A 8 -1.77 -2.87 29.53
CA LEU A 8 -2.14 -3.11 28.13
C LEU A 8 -0.92 -3.21 27.21
N ARG A 9 0.06 -2.31 27.36
CA ARG A 9 1.30 -2.35 26.57
C ARG A 9 2.10 -3.64 26.81
N GLN A 10 2.19 -4.10 28.07
CA GLN A 10 2.87 -5.35 28.42
C GLN A 10 2.18 -6.56 27.79
N VAL A 11 0.85 -6.66 27.90
CA VAL A 11 0.07 -7.75 27.30
C VAL A 11 0.21 -7.75 25.78
N GLN A 12 0.13 -6.58 25.15
CA GLN A 12 0.32 -6.47 23.70
C GLN A 12 1.73 -6.87 23.27
N ALA A 13 2.77 -6.51 24.02
CA ALA A 13 4.14 -6.91 23.74
C ALA A 13 4.34 -8.42 23.84
N ALA A 14 3.84 -9.04 24.92
CA ALA A 14 3.85 -10.49 25.08
C ALA A 14 3.11 -11.20 23.94
N HIS A 15 1.95 -10.66 23.53
CA HIS A 15 1.19 -11.22 22.42
C HIS A 15 1.96 -11.17 21.08
N ARG A 16 2.66 -10.07 20.77
CA ARG A 16 3.54 -10.01 19.57
C ARG A 16 4.67 -11.01 19.65
N HIS A 17 5.29 -11.14 20.83
CA HIS A 17 6.38 -12.08 21.05
C HIS A 17 5.94 -13.51 20.78
N CYS A 18 4.85 -13.96 21.42
CA CYS A 18 4.32 -15.31 21.18
C CYS A 18 3.95 -15.57 19.72
N ASN A 19 3.39 -14.57 19.02
CA ASN A 19 3.05 -14.74 17.60
C ASN A 19 4.30 -14.76 16.72
N PHE A 20 5.32 -13.96 17.05
CA PHE A 20 6.60 -13.94 16.35
C PHE A 20 7.33 -15.26 16.51
N GLU A 21 7.42 -15.82 17.73
CA GLU A 21 8.04 -17.11 17.98
C GLU A 21 7.39 -18.23 17.16
N ARG A 22 6.05 -18.25 17.10
CA ARG A 22 5.31 -19.24 16.31
C ARG A 22 5.54 -19.05 14.81
N MET A 23 5.59 -17.81 14.33
CA MET A 23 5.88 -17.51 12.92
C MET A 23 7.29 -17.98 12.54
N ILE A 24 8.30 -17.68 13.36
CA ILE A 24 9.69 -18.11 13.13
C ILE A 24 9.81 -19.63 13.19
N ALA A 25 9.16 -20.29 14.16
CA ALA A 25 9.13 -21.75 14.23
C ALA A 25 8.50 -22.39 12.98
N TYR A 26 7.45 -21.77 12.43
CA TYR A 26 6.86 -22.19 11.17
C TYR A 26 7.86 -22.03 10.01
N LEU A 27 8.45 -20.86 9.83
CA LEU A 27 9.41 -20.60 8.75
C LEU A 27 10.65 -21.49 8.81
N ALA A 28 11.12 -21.84 10.02
CA ALA A 28 12.30 -22.70 10.22
C ALA A 28 12.17 -24.12 9.66
N VAL A 29 10.94 -24.61 9.45
CA VAL A 29 10.70 -25.96 8.89
C VAL A 29 10.06 -25.92 7.50
N HIS A 30 9.83 -24.74 6.93
CA HIS A 30 9.25 -24.54 5.61
C HIS A 30 10.22 -23.70 4.76
N PRO A 31 11.23 -24.32 4.13
CA PRO A 31 12.13 -23.60 3.22
C PRO A 31 11.37 -23.06 2.01
N CYS A 32 12.00 -22.17 1.25
CA CYS A 32 11.42 -21.61 0.04
C CYS A 32 10.96 -22.71 -0.94
N SER A 33 9.69 -22.68 -1.32
CA SER A 33 9.07 -23.67 -2.22
C SER A 33 9.67 -23.68 -3.63
N ASP A 34 10.26 -22.56 -4.08
CA ASP A 34 10.82 -22.42 -5.43
C ASP A 34 12.31 -22.82 -5.50
N CYS A 35 13.12 -22.44 -4.51
CA CYS A 35 14.57 -22.58 -4.58
C CYS A 35 15.21 -23.30 -3.37
N GLY A 36 14.40 -23.71 -2.38
CA GLY A 36 14.86 -24.45 -1.21
C GLY A 36 15.64 -23.65 -0.17
N GLU A 37 15.71 -22.32 -0.27
CA GLU A 37 16.37 -21.45 0.71
C GLU A 37 15.79 -21.68 2.12
N PRO A 38 16.59 -22.11 3.12
CA PRO A 38 16.09 -22.40 4.44
C PRO A 38 16.13 -21.21 5.41
N ASP A 39 16.84 -20.12 5.12
CA ASP A 39 17.04 -19.03 6.08
C ASP A 39 15.74 -18.24 6.36
N PRO A 40 15.14 -18.35 7.57
CA PRO A 40 13.89 -17.68 7.91
C PRO A 40 13.94 -16.16 7.78
N VAL A 41 15.13 -15.55 7.81
CA VAL A 41 15.30 -14.09 7.68
C VAL A 41 14.90 -13.60 6.29
N VAL A 42 15.06 -14.42 5.26
CA VAL A 42 14.75 -14.07 3.86
C VAL A 42 13.45 -14.69 3.36
N LEU A 43 12.75 -15.45 4.19
CA LEU A 43 11.49 -16.10 3.85
C LEU A 43 10.30 -15.17 4.07
N ASP A 44 9.39 -15.18 3.10
CA ASP A 44 8.14 -14.43 3.06
C ASP A 44 6.97 -15.38 2.77
N PHE A 45 5.77 -14.99 3.21
CA PHE A 45 4.52 -15.65 2.84
C PHE A 45 3.96 -15.04 1.54
N ASP A 46 4.04 -15.79 0.44
CA ASP A 46 3.45 -15.39 -0.85
C ASP A 46 2.00 -15.89 -0.93
N HIS A 47 1.07 -14.95 -1.00
CA HIS A 47 -0.35 -15.25 -1.15
C HIS A 47 -0.62 -15.89 -2.52
N LEU A 48 -1.27 -17.05 -2.49
CA LEU A 48 -1.65 -17.77 -3.70
C LEU A 48 -2.86 -17.09 -4.39
N PRO A 49 -2.87 -16.93 -5.73
CA PRO A 49 -3.89 -16.17 -6.45
C PRO A 49 -5.32 -16.69 -6.31
N GLU A 50 -5.49 -17.99 -6.05
CA GLU A 50 -6.79 -18.64 -5.88
C GLU A 50 -7.49 -18.28 -4.56
N PHE A 51 -6.77 -17.69 -3.60
CA PHE A 51 -7.33 -17.31 -2.31
C PHE A 51 -7.43 -15.80 -2.13
N GLU A 52 -8.52 -15.35 -1.51
CA GLU A 52 -8.65 -13.95 -1.10
C GLU A 52 -7.79 -13.65 0.14
N LYS A 53 -6.85 -12.72 -0.04
CA LYS A 53 -6.01 -12.16 1.02
C LYS A 53 -6.84 -11.27 1.94
N ARG A 54 -6.88 -11.62 3.23
CA ARG A 54 -7.59 -10.82 4.25
C ARG A 54 -6.67 -9.81 4.93
N PHE A 55 -5.40 -10.16 5.12
CA PHE A 55 -4.40 -9.29 5.73
C PHE A 55 -2.99 -9.77 5.39
N GLU A 56 -2.00 -8.93 5.69
CA GLU A 56 -0.59 -9.27 5.57
C GLU A 56 -0.10 -9.91 6.90
N ILE A 57 0.54 -11.07 6.82
CA ILE A 57 0.86 -11.94 7.96
C ILE A 57 1.89 -11.31 8.88
N THR A 58 2.99 -10.76 8.33
CA THR A 58 4.08 -10.15 9.10
C THR A 58 3.57 -8.96 9.91
N ARG A 59 2.73 -8.12 9.30
CA ARG A 59 2.05 -7.01 9.96
C ARG A 59 1.03 -7.48 10.99
N ALA A 60 0.30 -8.57 10.75
CA ALA A 60 -0.64 -9.11 11.72
C ALA A 60 0.06 -9.64 12.99
N VAL A 61 1.21 -10.29 12.82
CA VAL A 61 2.09 -10.73 13.92
C VAL A 61 2.58 -9.52 14.75
N GLY A 62 3.00 -8.45 14.07
CA GLY A 62 3.52 -7.24 14.72
C GLY A 62 2.47 -6.29 15.32
N ALA A 63 1.18 -6.43 15.01
CA ALA A 63 0.15 -5.46 15.42
C ALA A 63 -0.57 -5.80 16.73
N SER A 64 -0.38 -7.00 17.30
CA SER A 64 -1.14 -7.50 18.48
C SER A 64 -2.66 -7.60 18.28
N THR A 65 -3.19 -7.50 17.06
CA THR A 65 -4.65 -7.38 16.80
C THR A 65 -5.36 -8.69 16.46
N ARG A 66 -4.61 -9.77 16.19
CA ARG A 66 -5.15 -11.04 15.71
C ARG A 66 -4.66 -12.21 16.56
N SER A 67 -5.54 -13.17 16.82
CA SER A 67 -5.16 -14.43 17.44
C SER A 67 -4.29 -15.27 16.49
N TRP A 68 -3.44 -16.12 17.05
CA TRP A 68 -2.62 -17.05 16.27
C TRP A 68 -3.45 -17.91 15.31
N LYS A 69 -4.60 -18.43 15.77
CA LYS A 69 -5.52 -19.23 14.93
C LYS A 69 -5.98 -18.48 13.67
N SER A 70 -6.23 -17.16 13.77
CA SER A 70 -6.59 -16.37 12.60
C SER A 70 -5.42 -16.20 11.65
N ILE A 71 -4.20 -16.05 12.17
CA ILE A 71 -2.97 -15.92 11.38
C ILE A 71 -2.67 -17.24 10.66
N GLU A 72 -2.78 -18.37 11.35
CA GLU A 72 -2.59 -19.72 10.80
C GLU A 72 -3.55 -20.03 9.64
N GLN A 73 -4.82 -19.62 9.75
CA GLN A 73 -5.79 -19.72 8.64
C GLN A 73 -5.38 -18.91 7.42
N GLU A 74 -4.69 -17.78 7.60
CA GLU A 74 -4.19 -16.97 6.51
C GLU A 74 -2.86 -17.53 5.95
N ILE A 75 -2.00 -18.08 6.80
CA ILE A 75 -0.78 -18.81 6.40
C ILE A 75 -1.14 -19.99 5.49
N ALA A 76 -2.22 -20.72 5.77
CA ALA A 76 -2.68 -21.84 4.95
C ALA A 76 -3.06 -21.46 3.50
N LYS A 77 -3.22 -20.16 3.19
CA LYS A 77 -3.47 -19.64 1.84
C LYS A 77 -2.21 -19.14 1.15
N CYS A 78 -1.05 -19.30 1.78
CA CYS A 78 0.22 -18.81 1.31
C CYS A 78 1.18 -19.96 1.06
N GLU A 79 2.14 -19.74 0.18
CA GLU A 79 3.35 -20.55 0.11
C GLU A 79 4.51 -19.80 0.73
N VAL A 80 5.42 -20.54 1.38
CA VAL A 80 6.66 -19.94 1.88
C VAL A 80 7.67 -19.87 0.74
N VAL A 81 8.17 -18.68 0.46
CA VAL A 81 9.15 -18.41 -0.58
C VAL A 81 10.17 -17.38 -0.10
N CYS A 82 11.38 -17.39 -0.64
CA CYS A 82 12.35 -16.35 -0.32
C CYS A 82 11.99 -15.02 -1.00
N ALA A 83 12.47 -13.91 -0.46
CA ALA A 83 12.20 -12.56 -0.96
C ALA A 83 12.55 -12.38 -2.45
N ASN A 84 13.56 -13.10 -2.96
CA ASN A 84 13.92 -13.04 -4.38
C ASN A 84 12.91 -13.79 -5.27
N CYS A 85 12.52 -15.00 -4.89
CA CYS A 85 11.49 -15.78 -5.58
C CYS A 85 10.13 -15.07 -5.52
N HIS A 86 9.75 -14.54 -4.36
CA HIS A 86 8.54 -13.74 -4.18
C HIS A 86 8.49 -12.52 -5.13
N ARG A 87 9.60 -11.78 -5.26
CA ARG A 87 9.71 -10.67 -6.21
C ARG A 87 9.58 -11.11 -7.65
N ARG A 88 10.15 -12.27 -8.02
CA ARG A 88 10.02 -12.84 -9.37
C ARG A 88 8.57 -13.23 -9.66
N ARG A 89 7.89 -13.94 -8.74
CA ARG A 89 6.47 -14.30 -8.85
C ARG A 89 5.58 -13.07 -9.01
N THR A 90 5.78 -12.06 -8.16
CA THR A 90 5.04 -10.79 -8.26
C THR A 90 5.26 -10.13 -9.62
N ALA A 91 6.51 -10.08 -10.07
CA ALA A 91 6.86 -9.47 -11.35
C ALA A 91 6.30 -10.23 -12.55
N ALA A 92 6.20 -11.56 -12.45
CA ALA A 92 5.54 -12.42 -13.44
C ALA A 92 4.04 -12.16 -13.49
N ARG A 93 3.36 -12.22 -12.33
CA ARG A 93 1.90 -12.00 -12.22
C ARG A 93 1.48 -10.60 -12.69
N GLY A 94 2.30 -9.60 -12.39
CA GLY A 94 2.04 -8.20 -12.74
C GLY A 94 2.58 -7.79 -14.11
N ASP A 95 3.19 -8.72 -14.86
CA ASP A 95 3.76 -8.43 -16.18
C ASP A 95 4.71 -7.21 -16.14
N HIS A 96 5.55 -7.16 -15.10
CA HIS A 96 6.45 -6.04 -14.90
C HIS A 96 7.47 -5.99 -16.05
N ARG A 97 7.77 -4.78 -16.54
CA ARG A 97 8.70 -4.57 -17.67
C ARG A 97 10.04 -5.28 -17.49
N LYS A 98 10.62 -5.28 -16.27
CA LYS A 98 11.89 -5.98 -15.98
C LYS A 98 11.77 -7.49 -16.16
N HIS A 99 10.65 -8.08 -15.77
CA HIS A 99 10.38 -9.50 -15.92
C HIS A 99 10.18 -9.86 -17.40
N MET A 100 9.38 -9.08 -18.14
CA MET A 100 9.22 -9.22 -19.60
C MET A 100 10.57 -9.22 -20.31
N LEU A 101 11.45 -8.25 -20.00
CA LEU A 101 12.80 -8.19 -20.59
C LEU A 101 13.66 -9.40 -20.22
N ALA A 102 13.59 -9.86 -18.97
CA ALA A 102 14.35 -11.03 -18.51
C ALA A 102 13.93 -12.31 -19.23
N GLU A 103 12.65 -12.42 -19.63
CA GLU A 103 12.11 -13.53 -20.43
C GLU A 103 12.27 -13.33 -21.94
N GLY A 104 12.89 -12.23 -22.38
CA GLY A 104 13.02 -11.90 -23.81
C GLY A 104 11.71 -11.50 -24.49
N ARG A 105 10.66 -11.17 -23.72
CA ARG A 105 9.38 -10.66 -24.24
C ARG A 105 9.51 -9.19 -24.65
N GLU A 106 8.82 -8.81 -25.72
CA GLU A 106 8.74 -7.42 -26.13
C GLU A 106 8.00 -6.59 -25.07
N VAL A 107 8.62 -5.47 -24.68
CA VAL A 107 8.00 -4.52 -23.76
C VAL A 107 7.21 -3.51 -24.58
N PRO A 108 5.89 -3.38 -24.38
CA PRO A 108 5.09 -2.44 -25.13
C PRO A 108 5.59 -1.01 -24.88
N ALA A 109 5.69 -0.23 -25.95
CA ALA A 109 5.97 1.20 -25.82
C ALA A 109 4.84 1.86 -25.03
N ILE A 110 5.20 2.64 -24.00
CA ILE A 110 4.21 3.44 -23.28
C ILE A 110 3.80 4.58 -24.20
N ILE A 111 2.62 4.46 -24.80
CA ILE A 111 2.02 5.55 -25.57
C ILE A 111 1.38 6.52 -24.56
N VAL A 112 2.13 7.52 -24.14
CA VAL A 112 1.58 8.60 -23.33
C VAL A 112 0.76 9.50 -24.25
N THR A 113 -0.55 9.28 -24.30
CA THR A 113 -1.46 10.25 -24.91
C THR A 113 -1.58 11.44 -23.96
N VAL A 114 -0.86 12.52 -24.24
CA VAL A 114 -1.10 13.80 -23.55
C VAL A 114 -2.41 14.35 -24.13
N PRO A 115 -3.53 14.35 -23.36
CA PRO A 115 -4.76 14.95 -23.87
C PRO A 115 -4.46 16.42 -24.23
N PRO A 116 -4.99 16.92 -25.35
CA PRO A 116 -4.78 18.31 -25.72
C PRO A 116 -5.22 19.20 -24.55
N ARG A 117 -4.37 20.16 -24.17
CA ARG A 117 -4.75 21.16 -23.18
C ARG A 117 -5.98 21.89 -23.71
N ARG A 118 -7.16 21.63 -23.15
CA ARG A 118 -8.37 22.37 -23.52
C ARG A 118 -8.12 23.86 -23.23
N PRO A 119 -8.19 24.76 -24.22
CA PRO A 119 -7.98 26.17 -23.98
C PRO A 119 -9.10 26.68 -23.07
N VAL A 120 -8.74 27.10 -21.86
CA VAL A 120 -9.69 27.71 -20.92
C VAL A 120 -10.00 29.12 -21.44
N PRO A 121 -11.26 29.46 -21.77
CA PRO A 121 -11.58 30.82 -22.22
C PRO A 121 -11.22 31.86 -21.15
N HIS A 122 -11.04 33.12 -21.54
CA HIS A 122 -10.80 34.19 -20.57
C HIS A 122 -11.98 34.29 -19.60
N GLY A 123 -11.71 34.40 -18.30
CA GLY A 123 -12.72 34.31 -17.24
C GLY A 123 -13.28 32.89 -16.97
N GLY A 124 -12.93 31.89 -17.79
CA GLY A 124 -13.36 30.50 -17.63
C GLY A 124 -12.51 29.69 -16.65
N GLY A 125 -12.99 28.48 -16.33
CA GLY A 125 -12.33 27.56 -15.41
C GLY A 125 -12.50 27.93 -13.92
N ALA A 126 -11.97 27.08 -13.03
CA ALA A 126 -12.14 27.26 -11.59
C ALA A 126 -11.43 28.53 -11.05
N LYS A 127 -10.26 28.89 -11.59
CA LYS A 127 -9.43 30.02 -11.10
C LYS A 127 -9.13 31.08 -12.17
N GLY A 128 -9.91 31.10 -13.26
CA GLY A 128 -9.55 31.84 -14.47
C GLY A 128 -8.47 31.14 -15.29
N ARG A 129 -8.17 31.68 -16.48
CA ARG A 129 -7.04 31.21 -17.31
C ARG A 129 -5.72 31.40 -16.56
N ARG A 130 -4.91 30.33 -16.45
CA ARG A 130 -3.61 30.35 -15.77
C ARG A 130 -2.66 31.35 -16.46
N GLY A 131 -1.99 32.21 -15.69
CA GLY A 131 -1.01 33.18 -16.20
C GLY A 131 -1.60 34.33 -17.03
N CYS A 132 -2.92 34.51 -17.02
CA CYS A 132 -3.58 35.60 -17.73
C CYS A 132 -4.03 36.68 -16.74
N ASP A 133 -3.72 37.94 -17.06
CA ASP A 133 -4.04 39.11 -16.25
C ASP A 133 -5.21 39.94 -16.80
N CYS A 134 -6.01 39.43 -17.74
CA CYS A 134 -7.18 40.17 -18.18
C CYS A 134 -8.21 40.33 -17.05
N HIS A 135 -9.05 41.36 -17.14
CA HIS A 135 -10.07 41.67 -16.15
C HIS A 135 -10.96 40.44 -15.81
N PRO A 136 -11.55 39.71 -16.79
CA PRO A 136 -12.34 38.51 -16.51
C PRO A 136 -11.60 37.42 -15.72
N CYS A 137 -10.31 37.20 -16.01
CA CYS A 137 -9.50 36.20 -15.31
C CYS A 137 -9.17 36.61 -13.87
N ARG A 138 -8.87 37.90 -13.64
CA ARG A 138 -8.63 38.44 -12.30
C ARG A 138 -9.88 38.38 -11.44
N GLU A 139 -11.03 38.76 -12.00
CA GLU A 139 -12.32 38.67 -11.32
C GLU A 139 -12.66 37.23 -10.93
N ARG A 140 -12.51 36.28 -11.86
CA ARG A 140 -12.76 34.86 -11.57
C ARG A 140 -11.84 34.33 -10.47
N ARG A 141 -10.57 34.70 -10.48
CA ARG A 141 -9.61 34.32 -9.42
C ARG A 141 -9.99 34.94 -8.08
N ALA A 142 -10.43 36.20 -8.07
CA ALA A 142 -10.90 36.87 -6.87
C ALA A 142 -12.17 36.20 -6.30
N GLN A 143 -13.14 35.86 -7.17
CA GLN A 143 -14.34 35.11 -6.79
C GLN A 143 -13.97 33.76 -6.16
N TYR A 144 -13.15 32.96 -6.84
CA TYR A 144 -12.66 31.68 -6.32
C TYR A 144 -12.01 31.83 -4.93
N ASN A 145 -11.18 32.86 -4.73
CA ASN A 145 -10.53 33.11 -3.44
C ASN A 145 -11.53 33.48 -2.35
N ARG A 146 -12.59 34.24 -2.68
CA ARG A 146 -13.67 34.57 -1.72
C ARG A 146 -14.44 33.32 -1.30
N GLU A 147 -14.86 32.51 -2.26
CA GLU A 147 -15.58 31.24 -2.04
C GLU A 147 -14.74 30.29 -1.20
N TRP A 148 -13.46 30.10 -1.55
CA TRP A 148 -12.55 29.26 -0.78
C TRP A 148 -12.36 29.74 0.67
N ARG A 149 -12.21 31.06 0.88
CA ARG A 149 -12.13 31.64 2.23
C ARG A 149 -13.42 31.46 3.03
N ALA A 150 -14.58 31.57 2.38
CA ALA A 150 -15.88 31.38 3.04
C ALA A 150 -16.10 29.92 3.43
N ALA A 151 -15.83 28.97 2.52
CA ALA A 151 -15.95 27.54 2.79
C ALA A 151 -15.05 27.10 3.95
N ARG A 152 -13.81 27.62 4.02
CA ARG A 152 -12.90 27.33 5.14
C ARG A 152 -13.36 27.88 6.48
N ARG A 153 -13.96 29.08 6.50
CA ARG A 153 -14.52 29.64 7.74
C ARG A 153 -15.71 28.83 8.26
N HIS A 154 -16.50 28.23 7.37
CA HIS A 154 -17.62 27.36 7.74
C HIS A 154 -17.12 26.03 8.32
N ASP A 155 -16.08 25.46 7.72
CA ASP A 155 -15.46 24.20 8.17
C ASP A 155 -14.76 24.34 9.53
N ASP A 156 -14.21 25.52 9.82
CA ASP A 156 -13.62 25.86 11.13
C ASP A 156 -14.68 26.18 12.21
N SER A 157 -15.93 26.48 11.84
CA SER A 157 -17.03 26.75 12.80
C SER A 157 -17.88 25.52 13.16
N ASP A 158 -17.78 24.43 12.40
CA ASP A 158 -18.48 23.15 12.62
C ASP A 158 -17.61 22.10 13.36
N ARG A 159 -16.43 22.50 13.84
CA ARG A 159 -15.52 21.68 14.67
C ARG A 159 -15.53 22.11 16.12
#